data_AF-A0A933QDJ0-F1
#
_entry.id   AF-A0A933QDJ0-F1
#
_cell.length_a   1.000
_cell.length_b   1.000
_cell.length_c   1.000
_cell.angle_alpha   90.00
_cell.angle_beta   90.00
_cell.angle_gamma   90.00
#
_symmetry.space_group_name_H-M   'P 1'
#
loop_
_entity.id
_entity.type
_entity.pdbx_description
1 polymer ?
#
loop_
_entity_poly.entity_id
_entity_poly.type
_entity_poly.pdbx_seq_one_letter_code
_entity_poly.pdbx_strand_id
1 'polypeptide(L)' 'MSTTSGVPPRLTLIAAVARNGVIGRDNQLPWKLTEDLKHFKALTMGHPMIMGRKTWESLPG' A
#
# COMPACT_ATOMS: atom_id res chain seq x y z
N MET A 1 25.49 -19.87 10.09
CA MET A 1 24.34 -19.01 9.76
C MET A 1 23.74 -18.52 11.05
N SER A 2 24.05 -17.29 11.45
CA SER A 2 23.55 -16.72 12.71
C SER A 2 22.07 -16.40 12.56
N THR A 3 21.24 -17.02 13.40
CA THR A 3 19.82 -16.69 13.53
C THR A 3 19.72 -15.32 14.21
N THR A 4 19.25 -14.30 13.51
CA THR A 4 18.96 -12.99 14.09
C THR A 4 17.80 -13.13 15.08
N SER A 5 18.12 -13.21 16.37
CA SER A 5 17.17 -13.12 17.48
C SER A 5 16.72 -11.67 17.64
N GLY A 6 15.74 -11.24 16.85
CA GLY A 6 15.10 -9.93 16.97
C GLY A 6 13.58 -10.08 16.95
N VAL A 7 12.88 -9.23 17.71
CA VAL A 7 11.41 -9.12 17.59
C VAL A 7 11.10 -8.66 16.17
N PRO A 8 10.21 -9.35 15.43
CA PRO A 8 9.88 -8.95 14.07
C PRO A 8 9.30 -7.53 14.04
N PRO A 9 9.58 -6.74 13.00
CA PRO A 9 9.05 -5.39 12.89
C PRO A 9 7.52 -5.44 12.87
N ARG A 10 6.89 -4.44 13.49
CA ARG A 10 5.43 -4.30 13.42
C ARG A 10 5.03 -3.94 11.98
N LEU A 11 4.13 -4.72 11.41
CA LEU A 11 3.56 -4.46 10.09
C LEU A 11 2.18 -3.82 10.24
N THR A 12 1.94 -2.77 9.46
CA THR A 12 0.64 -2.10 9.35
C THR A 12 0.18 -2.19 7.90
N LEU A 13 -1.07 -2.60 7.69
CA LEU A 13 -1.69 -2.69 6.37
C LEU A 13 -2.59 -1.47 6.15
N ILE A 14 -2.48 -0.84 4.99
CA ILE A 14 -3.31 0.28 4.57
C ILE A 14 -3.86 -0.04 3.18
N ALA A 15 -5.18 0.00 3.02
CA ALA A 15 -5.86 -0.28 1.75
C ALA A 15 -7.17 0.51 1.64
N ALA A 16 -7.47 0.99 0.44
CA ALA A 16 -8.79 1.49 0.07
C ALA A 16 -9.63 0.32 -0.49
N VAL A 17 -10.83 0.13 0.04
CA VAL A 17 -11.68 -1.03 -0.27
C VAL A 17 -13.07 -0.55 -0.67
N ALA A 18 -13.52 -0.92 -1.86
CA ALA A 18 -14.89 -0.64 -2.30
C ALA A 18 -15.92 -1.45 -1.50
N ARG A 19 -17.19 -1.04 -1.55
CA ARG A 19 -18.29 -1.74 -0.87
C ARG A 19 -18.44 -3.22 -1.24
N ASN A 20 -17.98 -3.61 -2.42
CA ASN A 20 -17.97 -4.99 -2.91
C ASN A 20 -16.62 -5.71 -2.69
N GLY A 21 -15.70 -5.14 -1.90
CA GLY A 21 -14.40 -5.74 -1.59
C GLY A 21 -13.31 -5.51 -2.62
N VAL A 22 -13.60 -4.83 -3.74
CA VAL A 22 -12.60 -4.55 -4.78
C VAL A 22 -11.57 -3.53 -4.28
N ILE A 23 -10.28 -3.81 -4.51
CA ILE A 23 -9.14 -2.92 -4.18
C ILE A 23 -8.35 -2.45 -5.41
N GLY A 24 -8.66 -3.01 -6.59
CA GLY A 24 -7.93 -2.77 -7.82
C GLY A 24 -8.61 -3.49 -8.99
N ARG A 25 -8.49 -2.93 -10.20
CA ARG A 25 -8.97 -3.54 -11.44
C ARG A 25 -8.02 -3.20 -12.57
N ASP A 26 -7.66 -4.18 -13.39
CA ASP A 26 -6.81 -3.98 -14.58
C ASP A 26 -5.50 -3.22 -14.27
N ASN A 27 -4.87 -3.56 -13.15
CA ASN A 27 -3.66 -2.93 -12.59
C ASN A 27 -3.79 -1.42 -12.29
N GLN A 28 -5.01 -0.94 -12.01
CA GLN A 28 -5.30 0.44 -11.67
C GLN A 28 -6.28 0.54 -10.50
N LEU A 29 -6.35 1.73 -9.90
CA LEU A 29 -7.45 2.08 -9.01
C LEU A 29 -8.74 2.27 -9.84
N PRO A 30 -9.85 1.59 -9.51
CA PRO A 30 -11.11 1.73 -10.24
C PRO A 30 -11.77 3.11 -10.09
N TRP A 31 -11.25 3.95 -9.19
CA TRP A 31 -11.74 5.29 -8.88
C TRP A 31 -10.62 6.33 -8.93
N LYS A 32 -11.01 7.59 -9.12
CA LYS A 32 -10.12 8.75 -9.02
C LYS A 32 -10.60 9.63 -7.88
N LEU A 33 -10.07 9.39 -6.68
CA LEU A 33 -10.36 10.14 -5.47
C LEU A 33 -9.07 10.76 -4.95
N THR A 34 -8.88 12.05 -5.22
CA THR A 34 -7.64 12.76 -4.86
C THR A 34 -7.41 12.77 -3.34
N GLU A 35 -8.49 12.87 -2.57
CA GLU A 35 -8.51 12.85 -1.11
C GLU A 35 -8.01 11.52 -0.54
N ASP A 36 -8.35 10.39 -1.21
CA ASP A 36 -7.89 9.05 -0.83
C ASP A 36 -6.37 8.92 -0.97
N LEU A 37 -5.81 9.39 -2.09
CA LEU A 37 -4.36 9.42 -2.31
C LEU A 37 -3.63 10.36 -1.33
N LYS A 38 -4.21 11.52 -1.03
CA LYS A 38 -3.67 12.45 -0.02
C LYS A 38 -3.64 11.80 1.37
N HIS A 39 -4.72 11.11 1.74
CA HIS A 39 -4.82 10.40 3.01
C HIS A 39 -3.82 9.24 3.09
N PHE A 40 -3.75 8.40 2.05
CA PHE A 40 -2.76 7.32 1.94
C PHE A 40 -1.34 7.86 2.12
N LYS A 41 -0.98 8.92 1.38
CA LYS A 41 0.33 9.57 1.49
C LYS A 41 0.60 10.07 2.92
N ALA A 42 -0.37 10.71 3.56
CA ALA A 42 -0.22 11.20 4.92
C ALA A 42 0.02 10.07 5.94
N LEU A 43 -0.66 8.93 5.78
CA LEU A 43 -0.49 7.77 6.65
C LEU A 43 0.85 7.04 6.44
N THR A 44 1.35 6.99 5.21
CA THR A 44 2.55 6.20 4.88
C THR A 44 3.86 7.00 4.91
N MET A 45 3.80 8.33 4.86
CA MET A 45 5.00 9.17 4.80
C MET A 45 5.93 8.90 5.98
N GLY A 46 7.24 8.85 5.73
CA GLY A 46 8.25 8.59 6.76
C GLY A 46 8.42 7.13 7.17
N HIS A 47 7.67 6.20 6.55
CA HIS A 47 7.77 4.76 6.81
C HIS A 47 8.23 4.00 5.57
N PRO A 48 9.00 2.90 5.73
CA PRO A 48 9.26 1.98 4.63
C PRO A 48 7.94 1.40 4.09
N MET A 49 7.74 1.49 2.78
CA MET A 49 6.54 0.97 2.12
C MET A 49 6.88 -0.30 1.35
N ILE A 50 6.16 -1.38 1.68
CA ILE A 50 6.25 -2.65 0.96
C ILE A 50 5.03 -2.72 0.05
N MET A 51 5.26 -2.97 -1.24
CA MET A 51 4.20 -3.11 -2.23
C MET A 51 4.46 -4.32 -3.12
N GLY A 52 3.39 -4.91 -3.64
CA GLY A 52 3.51 -5.90 -4.71
C GLY A 52 4.06 -5.23 -5.98
N ARG A 53 4.85 -5.97 -6.76
CA ARG A 53 5.47 -5.50 -8.00
C ARG A 53 4.48 -4.83 -8.97
N LYS A 54 3.28 -5.40 -9.13
CA LYS A 54 2.20 -4.85 -9.97
C LYS A 54 1.66 -3.50 -9.47
N THR A 55 1.56 -3.33 -8.15
CA THR A 55 1.15 -2.06 -7.52
C THR A 55 2.22 -0.99 -7.74
N TRP A 56 3.50 -1.34 -7.60
CA TRP A 56 4.61 -0.43 -7.91
C TRP A 56 4.56 0.05 -9.37
N GLU A 57 4.38 -0.88 -10.31
CA GLU A 57 4.23 -0.58 -11.74
C GLU A 57 3.01 0.29 -12.09
N SER A 58 1.99 0.32 -11.22
CA SER A 58 0.78 1.12 -11.44
C SER A 58 0.91 2.58 -10.99
N LEU A 59 1.94 2.93 -10.21
CA LEU A 59 2.11 4.27 -9.71
C LEU A 59 2.61 5.21 -10.83
N PRO A 60 2.14 6.46 -10.87
CA PRO A 60 2.76 7.47 -11.72
C PRO A 60 4.21 7.68 -11.26
N GLY A 61 5.13 7.75 -12.23
CA GLY A 61 6.54 8.08 -12.00
C GLY A 61 6.75 9.52 -11.54
#